data_AF-A0A1A9BJE8-F1
#
_entry.id   AF-A0A1A9BJE8-F1
#
_cell.length_a   1.000
_cell.length_b   1.000
_cell.length_c   1.000
_cell.angle_alpha   90.00
_cell.angle_beta   90.00
_cell.angle_gamma   90.00
#
_symmetry.space_group_name_H-M   'P 1'
#
loop_
_entity.id
_entity.type
_entity.pdbx_description
1 polymer ?
#
loop_
_entity_poly.entity_id
_entity_poly.type
_entity_poly.pdbx_seq_one_letter_code
_entity_poly.pdbx_strand_id
1 'polypeptide(L)'
;MSIHTVDVAQLVHTCPAEPEPHPYDIRRSVIDVIDGGPCRNPVTIRCGDTITQIRCGRHEPTHRQCSACRITVVERIITDTFVGYQGPEQMRPVKDAA
;
A
#
# COMPACT_ATOMS: atom_id res chain seq x y z
N MET A 1 11.61 8.87 9.19
CA MET A 1 10.73 7.75 8.81
C MET A 1 9.50 8.39 8.22
N SER A 2 8.98 7.90 7.11
CA SER A 2 8.01 8.62 6.27
C SER A 2 6.59 8.07 6.38
N ILE A 3 5.63 8.97 6.13
CA ILE A 3 4.24 8.66 5.85
C ILE A 3 4.07 8.82 4.34
N HIS A 4 3.74 7.74 3.64
CA HIS A 4 3.48 7.75 2.21
C HIS A 4 1.97 7.79 1.99
N THR A 5 1.49 8.81 1.29
CA THR A 5 0.12 8.81 0.78
C THR A 5 0.14 8.22 -0.62
N VAL A 6 -0.66 7.18 -0.83
CA VAL A 6 -0.70 6.42 -2.07
C VAL A 6 -2.11 6.43 -2.64
N ASP A 7 -2.24 6.89 -3.87
CA ASP A 7 -3.47 6.76 -4.62
C ASP A 7 -3.51 5.40 -5.31
N VAL A 8 -4.65 4.73 -5.19
CA VAL A 8 -4.93 3.41 -5.75
C VAL A 8 -6.06 3.56 -6.77
N ALA A 9 -5.76 3.22 -8.02
CA ALA A 9 -6.75 3.09 -9.09
C ALA A 9 -6.91 1.62 -9.46
N GLN A 10 -8.15 1.15 -9.51
CA GLN A 10 -8.51 -0.24 -9.73
C GLN A 10 -9.45 -0.36 -10.94
N LEU A 11 -9.16 -1.34 -11.79
CA LEU A 11 -10.11 -1.87 -12.75
C LEU A 11 -10.57 -3.24 -12.24
N VAL A 12 -11.88 -3.40 -12.06
CA VAL A 12 -12.51 -4.61 -11.53
C VAL A 12 -13.36 -5.29 -12.59
N HIS A 13 -13.41 -6.61 -12.56
CA HIS A 13 -14.18 -7.42 -13.50
C HIS A 13 -14.79 -8.63 -12.78
N THR A 14 -15.66 -9.36 -13.48
CA THR A 14 -16.08 -10.70 -13.06
C THR A 14 -15.59 -11.72 -14.09
N CYS A 15 -15.30 -12.96 -13.69
CA CYS A 15 -14.87 -14.01 -14.62
C CYS A 15 -15.48 -15.36 -14.22
N PRO A 16 -15.43 -16.40 -15.08
CA PRO A 16 -15.98 -17.71 -14.71
C PRO A 16 -15.28 -18.34 -13.49
N ALA A 17 -14.01 -18.00 -13.23
CA ALA A 17 -13.25 -18.51 -12.09
C ALA A 17 -13.60 -17.78 -10.78
N GLU A 18 -13.96 -16.50 -10.86
CA GLU A 18 -14.35 -15.67 -9.72
C GLU A 18 -15.56 -14.80 -10.12
N PRO A 19 -16.79 -15.25 -9.78
CA PRO A 19 -18.03 -14.58 -10.18
C PRO A 19 -18.27 -13.23 -9.49
N GLU A 20 -17.58 -12.96 -8.38
CA GLU A 20 -17.67 -11.69 -7.65
C GLU A 20 -16.74 -10.64 -8.28
N PRO A 21 -17.10 -9.34 -8.27
CA PRO A 21 -16.24 -8.29 -8.80
C PRO A 21 -14.88 -8.28 -8.11
N HIS A 22 -13.80 -8.44 -8.88
CA HIS A 22 -12.44 -8.48 -8.37
C HIS A 22 -11.45 -7.69 -9.26
N PRO A 23 -10.40 -7.09 -8.68
CA PRO A 23 -9.43 -6.32 -9.45
C PRO A 23 -8.58 -7.17 -10.38
N TYR A 24 -8.32 -6.69 -11.60
CA TYR A 24 -7.33 -7.28 -12.51
C TYR A 24 -6.20 -6.32 -12.90
N ASP A 25 -6.43 -5.01 -12.82
CA ASP A 25 -5.41 -3.98 -12.92
C ASP A 25 -5.49 -3.10 -11.67
N ILE A 26 -4.39 -3.03 -10.92
CA ILE A 26 -4.25 -2.14 -9.76
C ILE A 26 -3.03 -1.27 -9.99
N ARG A 27 -3.24 0.03 -10.13
CA ARG A 27 -2.17 1.03 -10.26
C ARG A 27 -2.06 1.83 -8.98
N ARG A 28 -0.82 2.00 -8.53
CA ARG A 28 -0.49 2.74 -7.30
C ARG A 28 0.42 3.89 -7.64
N SER A 29 0.11 5.08 -7.14
CA SER A 29 0.94 6.27 -7.29
C SER A 29 1.21 6.90 -5.94
N VAL A 30 2.48 7.11 -5.61
CA VAL A 30 2.86 7.90 -4.42
C VAL A 30 2.60 9.36 -4.75
N ILE A 31 1.67 9.98 -4.03
CA ILE A 31 1.28 11.37 -4.27
C ILE A 31 1.87 12.34 -3.26
N ASP A 32 2.24 11.84 -2.07
CA ASP A 32 2.87 12.64 -1.04
C ASP A 32 3.76 11.79 -0.14
N VAL A 33 4.83 12.40 0.37
CA VAL A 33 5.76 11.80 1.31
C VAL A 33 6.05 12.81 2.42
N ILE A 34 5.46 12.57 3.58
CA ILE A 34 5.59 13.43 4.75
C ILE A 34 6.63 12.81 5.69
N ASP A 35 7.57 13.61 6.21
CA ASP A 35 8.44 13.12 7.29
C ASP A 35 7.63 12.96 8.58
N GLY A 36 7.76 11.80 9.23
CA GLY A 36 7.06 11.48 10.47
C GLY A 36 7.51 12.31 11.67
N GLY A 37 8.56 13.10 11.52
CA GLY A 37 9.12 14.01 12.50
C GLY A 37 10.13 13.35 13.45
N PRO A 38 10.44 14.03 14.57
CA PRO A 38 11.33 13.49 15.59
C PRO A 38 10.71 12.27 16.28
N CYS A 39 11.58 11.40 16.80
CA CYS A 39 11.13 10.24 17.57
C CYS A 39 10.41 10.68 18.85
N ARG A 40 9.23 10.10 19.10
CA ARG A 40 8.39 10.40 20.27
C ARG A 40 8.64 9.46 21.46
N ASN A 41 9.41 8.39 21.24
CA ASN A 41 9.76 7.41 22.27
C ASN A 41 11.20 6.93 22.03
N PRO A 42 12.23 7.76 22.26
CA PRO A 42 13.61 7.33 22.11
C PRO A 42 13.93 6.23 23.14
N VAL A 43 14.80 5.30 22.76
CA VAL A 43 15.26 4.22 23.64
C VAL A 43 16.69 4.47 24.07
N THR A 44 16.96 4.29 25.35
CA THR A 44 18.32 4.32 25.89
C THR A 44 18.99 2.99 25.63
N ILE A 45 20.13 3.01 24.95
CA ILE A 45 20.96 1.84 24.72
C ILE A 45 22.31 1.99 25.42
N ARG A 46 22.91 0.86 25.76
CA ARG A 46 24.28 0.79 26.28
C ARG A 46 25.12 -0.08 25.37
N CYS A 47 26.21 0.49 24.85
CA CYS A 47 27.23 -0.22 24.08
C CYS A 47 28.56 -0.11 24.82
N GLY A 48 28.91 -1.13 25.60
CA GLY A 48 30.06 -1.09 26.51
C GLY A 48 29.87 0.00 27.58
N ASP A 49 30.77 0.97 27.61
CA ASP A 49 30.72 2.11 28.54
C ASP A 49 29.97 3.32 27.99
N THR A 50 29.49 3.27 26.75
CA THR A 50 28.71 4.36 26.16
C THR A 50 27.22 4.13 26.41
N ILE A 51 26.56 5.10 27.03
CA ILE A 51 25.10 5.18 27.15
C ILE A 51 24.62 6.31 26.26
N THR A 52 23.67 6.02 25.37
CA THR A 52 23.10 7.02 24.47
C THR A 52 21.63 6.75 24.19
N GLN A 53 20.91 7.76 23.71
CA GLN A 53 19.54 7.62 23.24
C GLN A 53 19.50 7.53 21.72
N ILE A 54 18.76 6.54 21.22
CA ILE A 54 18.50 6.37 19.79
C ILE A 54 17.00 6.41 19.51
N ARG A 55 16.64 6.73 18.26
CA ARG A 55 15.26 6.65 17.81
C ARG A 55 14.76 5.20 17.94
N CYS A 56 13.57 4.96 18.50
CA CYS A 56 13.03 3.59 18.65
C CYS A 56 12.97 2.80 17.34
N GLY A 57 12.79 3.45 16.18
CA GLY A 57 12.81 2.78 14.87
C GLY A 57 14.14 2.11 14.50
N ARG A 58 15.22 2.38 15.25
CA ARG A 58 16.53 1.74 15.08
C ARG A 58 16.73 0.50 15.97
N HIS A 59 15.79 0.21 16.87
CA HIS A 59 15.96 -0.83 17.90
C HIS A 59 14.70 -1.67 18.09
N GLU A 60 13.56 -1.01 18.29
CA GLU A 60 12.30 -1.68 18.59
C GLU A 60 11.70 -2.35 17.34
N PRO A 61 11.03 -3.50 17.49
CA PRO A 61 10.23 -4.09 16.42
C PRO A 61 9.05 -3.17 16.05
N THR A 62 8.56 -3.25 14.81
CA THR A 62 7.57 -2.34 14.23
C THR A 62 6.33 -2.08 15.10
N HIS A 63 5.82 -3.10 15.80
CA HIS A 63 4.63 -2.97 16.66
C HIS A 63 4.87 -2.19 17.97
N ARG A 64 6.14 -1.92 18.33
CA ARG A 64 6.54 -1.10 19.49
C ARG A 64 7.11 0.26 19.09
N GLN A 65 7.31 0.50 17.79
CA GLN A 65 7.82 1.78 17.30
C GLN A 65 6.74 2.87 17.44
N CYS A 66 7.16 4.07 17.83
CA CYS A 66 6.28 5.23 17.78
C CYS A 66 5.92 5.58 16.33
N SER A 67 4.81 6.29 16.13
CA SER A 67 4.33 6.65 14.78
C SER A 67 5.34 7.45 13.94
N ALA A 68 6.21 8.26 14.56
CA ALA A 68 7.27 9.02 13.85
C ALA A 68 8.44 8.14 13.36
N CYS A 69 8.56 6.94 13.92
CA CYS A 69 9.61 5.98 13.62
C CYS A 69 9.06 4.74 12.94
N ARG A 70 7.82 4.77 12.44
CA ARG A 70 7.20 3.68 11.69
C ARG A 70 6.94 4.14 10.25
N ILE A 71 7.21 3.29 9.25
CA ILE A 71 6.75 3.56 7.88
C ILE A 71 5.25 3.36 7.88
N THR A 72 4.51 4.40 7.47
CA THR A 72 3.06 4.35 7.37
C THR A 72 2.66 4.58 5.93
N VAL A 73 1.84 3.70 5.37
CA VAL A 73 1.23 3.86 4.05
C VAL A 73 -0.24 4.16 4.26
N VAL A 74 -0.69 5.31 3.77
CA VAL A 74 -2.09 5.70 3.76
C VAL A 74 -2.60 5.54 2.33
N GLU A 75 -3.44 4.55 2.11
CA GLU A 75 -4.03 4.29 0.79
C GLU A 75 -5.33 5.07 0.62
N ARG A 76 -5.49 5.69 -0.56
CA ARG A 76 -6.74 6.32 -0.99
C ARG A 76 -7.19 5.65 -2.29
N ILE A 77 -8.36 5.01 -2.28
CA ILE A 77 -8.94 4.46 -3.50
C ILE A 77 -9.61 5.62 -4.24
N ILE A 78 -9.00 6.04 -5.35
CA ILE A 78 -9.46 7.20 -6.13
C ILE A 78 -10.31 6.80 -7.33
N THR A 79 -10.19 5.57 -7.80
CA THR A 79 -10.96 5.04 -8.92
C THR A 79 -11.16 3.55 -8.72
N ASP A 80 -12.41 3.13 -8.82
CA ASP A 80 -12.80 1.73 -8.92
C ASP A 80 -13.77 1.63 -10.11
N THR A 81 -13.30 1.03 -11.21
CA THR A 81 -14.07 0.94 -12.46
C THR A 81 -14.40 -0.50 -12.78
N PHE A 82 -15.69 -0.85 -12.77
CA PHE A 82 -16.15 -2.15 -13.24
C PHE A 82 -16.20 -2.18 -14.76
N VAL A 83 -15.39 -3.07 -15.36
CA VAL A 83 -15.28 -3.22 -16.81
C VAL A 83 -16.18 -4.33 -17.38
N GLY A 84 -16.99 -4.97 -16.53
CA GLY A 84 -17.89 -6.05 -16.94
C GLY A 84 -17.31 -7.45 -16.76
N TYR A 85 -17.98 -8.43 -17.36
CA TYR A 85 -17.61 -9.84 -17.29
C TYR A 85 -16.53 -10.21 -18.32
N GLN A 86 -15.33 -10.59 -17.88
CA GLN A 86 -14.27 -11.12 -18.74
C GLN A 86 -14.22 -12.65 -18.71
N GLY A 87 -15.03 -13.26 -19.57
CA GLY A 87 -15.02 -14.69 -19.82
C GLY A 87 -14.43 -15.06 -21.18
N PRO A 88 -14.26 -16.37 -21.45
CA PRO A 88 -13.79 -16.89 -22.75
C PRO A 88 -14.60 -16.35 -23.94
N GLU A 89 -15.86 -15.98 -23.71
CA GLU A 89 -16.74 -15.37 -24.71
C GLU A 89 -16.24 -14.02 -25.22
N GLN A 90 -15.55 -13.22 -24.41
CA GLN A 90 -14.93 -11.97 -24.85
C GLN A 90 -13.69 -12.18 -25.71
N MET A 91 -13.02 -13.32 -25.59
CA MET A 91 -11.89 -13.72 -26.45
C MET A 91 -12.35 -14.40 -27.74
N ARG A 92 -13.65 -14.67 -27.91
CA ARG A 92 -14.17 -15.19 -29.18
C ARG A 92 -14.06 -14.06 -30.21
N PRO A 93 -13.42 -14.29 -31.37
CA PRO A 93 -13.46 -13.32 -32.45
C PRO A 93 -14.92 -12.98 -32.73
N VAL A 94 -15.21 -11.69 -32.90
CA VAL A 94 -16.53 -11.26 -33.39
C VAL A 94 -16.75 -11.98 -34.71
N LYS A 95 -17.68 -12.95 -34.73
CA LYS A 95 -18.11 -13.59 -35.96
C LYS A 95 -18.81 -12.50 -36.77
N ASP A 96 -18.12 -12.02 -37.79
CA ASP A 96 -18.62 -11.31 -38.95
C ASP A 96 -19.66 -10.21 -38.67
N ALA A 97 -19.21 -8.96 -38.66
CA ALA A 97 -20.07 -7.84 -39.05
C ALA A 97 -20.40 -8.04 -40.54
N ALA A 98 -21.48 -8.78 -40.81
CA ALA A 98 -22.10 -8.94 -42.11
C ALA A 98 -23.06 -7.79 -42.42
#